data_AF-A0AA38GPM1-F1
#
_entry.id   AF-A0AA38GPM1-F1
#
_cell.length_a   1.000
_cell.length_b   1.000
_cell.length_c   1.000
_cell.angle_alpha   90.00
_cell.angle_beta   90.00
_cell.angle_gamma   90.00
#
_symmetry.space_group_name_H-M   'P 1'
#
loop_
_entity.id
_entity.type
_entity.pdbx_description
1 polymer ?
#
loop_
_entity_poly.entity_id
_entity_poly.type
_entity_poly.pdbx_seq_one_letter_code
_entity_poly.pdbx_strand_id
1 'polypeptide(L)'
;SEKDQVWTMEFDGSHSKAGSGAGVVLYSPSNVMHPFAYKLQFDNTNNTTEYEALLLGISEAEDMGIKKLRCLGDAEVIVKQICQQYQ
;
A
#
# COMPACT_ATOMS: atom_id res chain seq x y z
N SER A 1 -22.70 4.97 9.39
CA SER A 1 -21.87 6.18 9.55
C SER A 1 -20.80 6.18 8.47
N GLU A 2 -20.22 7.32 8.08
CA GLU A 2 -19.13 7.33 7.08
C GLU A 2 -17.90 6.51 7.49
N LYS A 3 -17.74 6.22 8.78
CA LYS A 3 -16.67 5.35 9.31
C LYS A 3 -16.90 3.87 8.99
N ASP A 4 -18.14 3.45 8.75
CA ASP A 4 -18.49 2.03 8.51
C ASP A 4 -18.20 1.59 7.07
N GLN A 5 -17.62 2.46 6.24
CA GLN A 5 -17.27 2.18 4.84
C GLN A 5 -15.78 2.36 4.53
N VAL A 6 -14.97 2.78 5.50
CA VAL A 6 -13.54 3.02 5.29
C VAL A 6 -12.77 1.71 5.40
N TRP A 7 -12.09 1.33 4.33
CA TRP A 7 -11.13 0.23 4.31
C TRP A 7 -9.78 0.72 4.81
N THR A 8 -9.00 -0.17 5.43
CA THR A 8 -7.62 0.13 5.83
C THR A 8 -6.67 -0.70 4.98
N MET A 9 -5.57 -0.10 4.53
CA MET A 9 -4.51 -0.77 3.82
C MET A 9 -3.22 -0.72 4.62
N GLU A 10 -2.57 -1.85 4.77
CA GLU A 10 -1.18 -1.97 5.21
C GLU A 10 -0.35 -2.47 4.03
N PHE A 11 0.88 -1.96 3.87
CA PHE A 11 1.76 -2.38 2.80
C PHE A 11 3.20 -2.43 3.26
N ASP A 12 4.00 -3.32 2.67
CA ASP A 12 5.41 -3.48 2.96
C ASP A 12 6.20 -3.86 1.70
N GLY A 13 7.41 -3.31 1.58
CA GLY A 13 8.33 -3.59 0.49
C GLY A 13 9.47 -4.47 0.98
N SER A 14 9.77 -5.55 0.26
CA SER A 14 10.92 -6.41 0.56
C SER A 14 11.93 -6.40 -0.58
N HIS A 15 13.22 -6.36 -0.24
CA HIS A 15 14.31 -6.46 -1.20
C HIS A 15 15.35 -7.49 -0.73
N SER A 16 15.77 -8.37 -1.64
CA SER A 16 16.80 -9.37 -1.38
C SER A 16 17.65 -9.62 -2.62
N LYS A 17 18.77 -10.34 -2.46
CA LYS A 17 19.59 -10.80 -3.59
C LYS A 17 18.83 -11.71 -4.57
N ALA A 18 17.74 -12.34 -4.13
CA ALA A 18 16.89 -13.19 -4.97
C ALA A 18 15.81 -12.39 -5.74
N GLY A 19 15.70 -11.09 -5.46
CA GLY A 19 14.72 -10.18 -6.04
C GLY A 19 13.95 -9.40 -4.98
N SER A 20 13.00 -8.63 -5.48
CA SER A 20 12.16 -7.72 -4.69
C SER A 20 10.70 -8.20 -4.69
N GLY A 21 9.96 -7.86 -3.65
CA GLY A 21 8.54 -8.15 -3.53
C GLY A 21 7.80 -7.06 -2.79
N ALA A 22 6.47 -7.04 -2.96
CA ALA A 22 5.56 -6.15 -2.26
C ALA A 22 4.47 -6.98 -1.58
N GLY A 23 4.19 -6.68 -0.32
CA GLY A 23 3.05 -7.19 0.43
C GLY A 23 2.02 -6.09 0.62
N VAL A 24 0.75 -6.42 0.46
CA VAL A 24 -0.38 -5.52 0.74
C VAL A 24 -1.44 -6.30 1.49
N VAL A 25 -2.06 -5.66 2.48
CA VAL A 25 -3.21 -6.20 3.20
C VAL A 25 -4.31 -5.15 3.24
N LEU A 26 -5.47 -5.51 2.70
CA LEU A 26 -6.69 -4.70 2.78
C LEU A 26 -7.61 -5.26 3.87
N TYR A 27 -8.03 -4.39 4.78
CA TYR A 27 -9.00 -4.68 5.83
C TYR A 27 -10.31 -4.01 5.50
N SER A 28 -11.37 -4.80 5.41
CA SER A 28 -12.73 -4.28 5.31
C SER A 28 -13.13 -3.52 6.58
N PRO A 29 -14.17 -2.69 6.54
CA PRO A 29 -14.71 -2.04 7.74
C PRO A 29 -15.13 -3.03 8.85
N SER A 30 -15.37 -4.30 8.49
CA SER A 30 -15.67 -5.40 9.41
C SER A 30 -14.43 -6.18 9.85
N ASN A 31 -13.23 -5.64 9.62
CA ASN A 31 -11.92 -6.24 9.93
C ASN A 31 -11.65 -7.59 9.24
N VAL A 32 -12.33 -7.87 8.11
CA VAL A 32 -11.96 -9.00 7.26
C VAL A 32 -10.70 -8.66 6.48
N MET A 33 -9.72 -9.56 6.51
CA MET A 33 -8.41 -9.41 5.88
C MET A 33 -8.39 -9.94 4.44
N HIS A 34 -7.77 -9.19 3.54
CA HIS A 34 -7.53 -9.54 2.14
C HIS A 34 -6.04 -9.33 1.81
N PRO A 35 -5.21 -10.38 1.89
CA PRO A 35 -3.78 -10.28 1.64
C PRO A 35 -3.43 -10.45 0.15
N PHE A 36 -2.46 -9.67 -0.31
CA PHE A 36 -1.90 -9.68 -1.65
C PHE A 36 -0.37 -9.66 -1.60
N ALA A 37 0.26 -10.35 -2.55
CA ALA A 37 1.71 -10.42 -2.66
C ALA A 37 2.13 -10.35 -4.13
N TYR A 38 3.11 -9.48 -4.42
CA TYR A 38 3.58 -9.23 -5.77
C TYR A 38 5.09 -9.43 -5.85
N LYS A 39 5.54 -10.03 -6.95
CA LYS A 39 6.97 -10.11 -7.28
C LYS A 39 7.33 -8.91 -8.15
N LEU A 40 8.27 -8.09 -7.69
CA LEU A 40 8.75 -6.93 -8.44
C LEU A 40 9.93 -7.35 -9.33
N GLN A 41 9.92 -6.96 -10.60
CA GLN A 41 10.92 -7.39 -11.60
C GLN A 41 11.97 -6.33 -11.95
N PHE A 42 12.19 -5.36 -11.05
CA PHE A 42 13.07 -4.21 -11.31
C PHE A 42 14.30 -4.24 -10.39
N ASP A 43 15.41 -3.65 -10.84
CA ASP A 43 16.64 -3.41 -10.07
C ASP A 43 16.42 -2.32 -9.01
N ASN A 44 15.66 -2.66 -7.96
CA ASN A 44 15.14 -1.68 -7.00
C ASN A 44 16.00 -1.58 -5.74
N THR A 45 16.20 -0.35 -5.27
CA THR A 45 16.59 -0.06 -3.89
C THR A 45 15.37 -0.15 -2.97
N ASN A 46 15.59 -0.35 -1.67
CA ASN A 46 14.56 -0.48 -0.63
C ASN A 46 13.45 0.60 -0.68
N ASN A 47 13.79 1.87 -0.95
CA ASN A 47 12.80 2.94 -1.01
C ASN A 47 11.82 2.82 -2.19
N THR A 48 12.21 2.13 -3.27
CA THR A 48 11.33 1.87 -4.42
C THR A 48 10.33 0.76 -4.11
N THR A 49 10.69 -0.24 -3.29
CA THR A 49 9.80 -1.40 -3.05
C THR A 49 8.58 -1.06 -2.20
N GLU A 50 8.70 -0.16 -1.22
CA GLU A 50 7.54 0.32 -0.45
C GLU A 50 6.61 1.20 -1.30
N TYR A 51 7.18 2.04 -2.18
CA TYR A 51 6.40 2.87 -3.08
C TYR A 51 5.59 2.03 -4.08
N GLU A 52 6.22 1.01 -4.66
CA GLU A 52 5.54 0.03 -5.52
C GLU A 52 4.44 -0.71 -4.76
N ALA A 53 4.68 -1.12 -3.50
CA ALA A 53 3.67 -1.78 -2.68
C ALA A 53 2.45 -0.88 -2.44
N LEU A 54 2.64 0.42 -2.21
CA LEU A 54 1.56 1.39 -2.10
C LEU A 54 0.74 1.49 -3.40
N LEU A 55 1.40 1.66 -4.55
CA LEU A 55 0.71 1.79 -5.84
C LEU A 55 -0.10 0.54 -6.19
N LEU A 56 0.50 -0.63 -5.99
CA LEU A 56 -0.18 -1.92 -6.20
C LEU A 56 -1.39 -2.06 -5.28
N GLY A 57 -1.27 -1.66 -4.00
CA GLY A 57 -2.39 -1.72 -3.07
C GLY A 57 -3.52 -0.75 -3.40
N ILE A 58 -3.22 0.44 -3.92
CA ILE A 58 -4.24 1.38 -4.42
C ILE A 58 -4.95 0.80 -5.65
N SER A 59 -4.19 0.25 -6.60
CA SER A 59 -4.76 -0.39 -7.80
C SER A 59 -5.71 -1.53 -7.41
N GLU A 60 -5.29 -2.40 -6.48
CA GLU A 60 -6.12 -3.50 -6.01
C GLU A 60 -7.39 -3.01 -5.30
N ALA A 61 -7.28 -1.94 -4.52
CA ALA A 61 -8.45 -1.33 -3.89
C ALA A 61 -9.44 -0.75 -4.91
N GLU A 62 -8.95 -0.13 -5.99
CA GLU A 62 -9.78 0.35 -7.10
C GLU A 62 -10.48 -0.79 -7.82
N ASP A 63 -9.77 -1.89 -8.11
CA ASP A 63 -10.31 -3.09 -8.73
C ASP A 63 -11.39 -3.76 -7.88
N MET A 64 -11.23 -3.73 -6.55
CA MET A 64 -12.24 -4.17 -5.58
C MET A 64 -13.44 -3.22 -5.44
N GLY A 65 -13.41 -2.05 -6.10
CA GLY A 65 -14.46 -1.04 -6.03
C GLY A 65 -14.50 -0.25 -4.72
N ILE A 66 -13.41 -0.27 -3.94
CA ILE A 66 -13.31 0.45 -2.67
C ILE A 66 -13.32 1.96 -2.94
N LYS A 67 -14.18 2.69 -2.23
CA LYS A 67 -14.35 4.15 -2.40
C LYS A 67 -13.65 5.00 -1.36
N LYS A 68 -13.33 4.41 -0.21
CA LYS A 68 -12.68 5.10 0.92
C LYS A 68 -11.61 4.19 1.49
N LEU A 69 -10.35 4.58 1.31
CA LEU A 69 -9.19 3.82 1.76
C LEU A 69 -8.35 4.68 2.70
N ARG A 70 -7.96 4.10 3.83
CA ARG A 70 -6.95 4.64 4.74
C ARG A 70 -5.68 3.82 4.59
N CYS A 71 -4.60 4.43 4.14
CA CYS A 71 -3.31 3.77 4.02
C CYS A 71 -2.50 3.96 5.32
N LEU A 72 -1.98 2.87 5.86
CA LEU A 72 -1.07 2.83 7.00
C LEU A 72 0.25 2.24 6.50
N GLY A 73 1.33 2.99 6.61
CA GLY A 73 2.68 2.55 6.25
C GLY A 73 3.72 3.52 6.80
N ASP A 74 4.91 3.02 7.09
CA ASP A 74 6.02 3.76 7.72
C ASP A 74 6.77 4.68 6.75
N ALA A 75 6.08 5.17 5.72
CA ALA A 75 6.66 6.00 4.70
C ALA A 75 6.67 7.48 5.13
N GLU A 76 7.64 7.82 5.98
CA GLU A 76 7.94 9.18 6.46
C GLU A 76 8.07 10.23 5.31
N VAL A 77 8.27 9.75 4.08
CA VAL A 77 8.39 10.55 2.85
C VAL A 77 7.08 10.60 2.04
N ILE A 78 6.29 9.53 2.01
CA ILE A 78 5.07 9.45 1.17
C ILE A 78 3.95 10.33 1.74
N VAL A 79 3.83 10.41 3.06
CA VAL A 79 2.87 11.33 3.70
C VAL A 79 3.17 12.79 3.31
N LYS A 80 4.46 13.17 3.16
CA LYS A 80 4.84 14.53 2.78
C LYS A 80 4.52 14.87 1.32
N GLN A 81 4.70 13.93 0.39
CA GLN A 81 4.43 14.16 -1.04
C GLN A 81 2.93 14.09 -1.41
N ILE A 82 2.18 13.15 -0.82
CA ILE A 82 0.74 13.02 -1.09
C ILE A 82 -0.06 14.15 -0.40
N CYS A 83 0.40 14.67 0.74
CA CYS A 83 -0.25 15.81 1.41
C CYS A 83 0.12 17.19 0.85
N GLN A 84 0.88 17.29 -0.26
CA GLN A 84 1.34 18.58 -0.83
C GLN A 84 1.95 19.56 0.19
N GLN A 85 2.57 19.08 1.27
CA GLN A 85 3.31 19.95 2.18
C GLN A 85 4.75 20.08 1.70
N TYR A 86 4.93 20.81 0.60
CA TYR A 86 6.18 21.50 0.33
C TYR A 86 6.14 22.83 1.09
N GLN A 87 7.20 23.12 1.85
CA GLN A 87 7.58 24.51 2.14
C GLN A 87 8.27 25.10 0.93
#